data_AF-A0A0U0W5A1-F1
#
_entry.id   AF-A0A0U0W5A1-F1
#
_cell.length_a   1.000
_cell.length_b   1.000
_cell.length_c   1.000
_cell.angle_alpha   90.00
_cell.angle_beta   90.00
_cell.angle_gamma   90.00
#
_symmetry.space_group_name_H-M   'P 1'
#
loop_
_entity.id
_entity.type
_entity.pdbx_description
1 polymer ?
#
loop_
_entity_poly.entity_id
_entity_poly.type
_entity_poly.pdbx_seq_one_letter_code
_entity_poly.pdbx_strand_id
1 'polypeptide(L)'
;MSVNRTTVAALVALAVILAGCSNDKSPTASSTSSSSTSSPPAPASSAPGAPLDQSRCLDIAFAKDNLMVATQADAARRAADTLEKFSPPDPVKAAIEHFVTTLGAKPTDPDLDSNRDQITNWIKQICPNVNP
;
A
#
# COMPACT_ATOMS: atom_id res chain seq x y z
N MET A 1 -4.40 26.94 38.48
CA MET A 1 -2.94 27.21 38.44
C MET A 1 -2.43 26.53 37.19
N SER A 2 -2.04 27.34 36.20
CA SER A 2 -1.49 26.95 34.90
C SER A 2 -0.12 26.27 35.03
N VAL A 3 0.44 25.85 33.88
CA VAL A 3 1.86 25.52 33.54
C VAL A 3 2.00 24.04 33.13
N ASN A 4 2.47 23.62 31.95
CA ASN A 4 3.03 24.28 30.77
C ASN A 4 2.86 23.40 29.51
N ARG A 5 2.63 24.04 28.36
CA ARG A 5 2.74 23.47 27.02
C ARG A 5 4.21 23.44 26.61
N THR A 6 4.78 22.27 26.34
CA THR A 6 6.10 22.12 25.73
C THR A 6 5.98 21.63 24.30
N THR A 7 6.09 22.57 23.37
CA THR A 7 6.34 22.36 21.95
C THR A 7 7.81 21.97 21.77
N VAL A 8 8.09 20.82 21.16
CA VAL A 8 9.41 20.50 20.63
C VAL A 8 9.27 20.37 19.12
N ALA A 9 9.70 21.41 18.41
CA ALA A 9 9.94 21.37 16.98
C ALA A 9 11.34 20.78 16.74
N ALA A 10 11.41 19.68 16.01
CA ALA A 10 12.67 19.14 15.51
C ALA A 10 12.54 18.93 14.00
N LEU A 11 13.09 19.90 13.25
CA LEU A 11 13.54 19.74 11.87
C LEU A 11 14.70 18.72 11.86
N VAL A 12 14.85 17.91 10.79
CA VAL A 12 16.15 17.65 10.11
C VAL A 12 15.98 16.67 8.93
N ALA A 13 16.36 17.21 7.76
CA ALA A 13 17.03 16.65 6.57
C ALA A 13 16.48 15.46 5.76
N LEU A 14 16.28 15.76 4.46
CA LEU A 14 16.26 14.81 3.34
C LEU A 14 17.63 14.14 3.14
N ALA A 15 17.61 12.83 2.86
CA ALA A 15 18.69 12.16 2.14
C ALA A 15 18.09 11.38 0.96
N VAL A 16 18.34 11.87 -0.26
CA VAL A 16 18.08 11.20 -1.54
C VAL A 16 19.38 10.53 -1.95
N ILE A 17 19.49 9.20 -1.99
CA ILE A 17 20.59 8.53 -2.70
C ILE A 17 20.16 7.18 -3.31
N LEU A 18 20.08 7.21 -4.65
CA LEU A 18 20.49 6.23 -5.68
C LEU A 18 19.76 4.88 -5.85
N ALA A 19 19.13 4.78 -7.03
CA ALA A 19 18.88 3.53 -7.73
C ALA A 19 20.19 2.78 -8.00
N GLY A 20 20.18 1.47 -7.76
CA GLY A 20 21.28 0.56 -8.06
C GLY A 20 20.74 -0.78 -8.53
N CYS A 21 20.37 -0.87 -9.81
CA CYS A 21 20.29 -2.14 -10.51
C CYS A 21 21.72 -2.60 -10.80
N SER A 22 22.18 -3.68 -10.16
CA SER A 22 23.42 -4.37 -10.56
C SER A 22 23.08 -5.74 -11.14
N ASN A 23 23.14 -5.78 -12.47
CA ASN A 23 23.36 -6.97 -13.29
C ASN A 23 24.86 -7.32 -13.23
N ASP A 24 25.24 -8.54 -12.84
CA ASP A 24 26.25 -9.35 -13.55
C ASP A 24 26.43 -10.76 -12.94
N LYS A 25 25.99 -11.80 -13.67
CA LYS A 25 26.63 -13.14 -13.67
C LYS A 25 26.06 -13.97 -14.83
N SER A 26 26.83 -14.13 -15.90
CA SER A 26 26.75 -15.29 -16.80
C SER A 26 28.11 -16.01 -16.76
N PRO A 27 28.13 -17.35 -16.90
CA PRO A 27 28.25 -17.92 -18.24
C PRO A 27 27.34 -19.13 -18.54
N THR A 28 26.83 -19.08 -19.77
CA THR A 28 26.44 -20.09 -20.76
C THR A 28 26.57 -21.59 -20.45
N ALA A 29 25.48 -22.32 -20.73
CA ALA A 29 25.52 -23.56 -21.52
C ALA A 29 24.30 -23.62 -22.46
N SER A 30 24.59 -23.84 -23.74
CA SER A 30 23.71 -23.70 -24.90
C SER A 30 22.78 -24.89 -25.17
N SER A 31 21.64 -24.61 -25.82
CA SER A 31 20.99 -25.35 -26.93
C SER A 31 19.54 -24.85 -27.05
N THR A 32 18.84 -24.67 -28.16
CA THR A 32 19.04 -24.71 -29.62
C THR A 32 17.70 -24.19 -30.18
N SER A 33 17.75 -23.41 -31.26
CA SER A 33 16.66 -23.12 -32.23
C SER A 33 15.38 -22.42 -31.74
N SER A 34 15.11 -21.21 -32.25
CA SER A 34 14.16 -20.96 -33.38
C SER A 34 13.78 -19.47 -33.49
N SER A 35 14.07 -18.89 -34.65
CA SER A 35 13.24 -17.93 -35.42
C SER A 35 12.81 -16.55 -34.86
N SER A 36 13.01 -15.56 -35.75
CA SER A 36 12.17 -14.38 -36.03
C SER A 36 12.54 -13.03 -35.40
N THR A 37 13.10 -12.18 -36.27
CA THR A 37 13.21 -10.73 -36.18
C THR A 37 11.85 -10.07 -35.91
N SER A 38 11.75 -9.19 -34.91
CA SER A 38 10.81 -8.05 -34.83
C SER A 38 11.16 -7.14 -33.65
N SER A 39 11.15 -5.83 -33.89
CA SER A 39 11.51 -4.71 -33.01
C SER A 39 10.83 -4.71 -31.62
N PRO A 40 11.40 -4.07 -30.59
CA PRO A 40 10.72 -3.89 -29.31
C PRO A 40 9.55 -2.90 -29.42
N PRO A 41 8.35 -3.21 -28.88
CA PRO A 41 7.30 -2.21 -28.72
C PRO A 41 7.64 -1.22 -27.60
N ALA A 42 7.24 0.03 -27.82
CA ALA A 42 7.31 1.16 -26.88
C ALA A 42 6.65 0.84 -25.51
N PRO A 43 6.99 1.56 -24.42
CA PRO A 43 6.34 1.36 -23.13
C PRO A 43 4.83 1.57 -23.25
N ALA A 44 4.07 0.51 -22.95
CA ALA A 44 2.63 0.53 -22.97
C ALA A 44 2.12 1.47 -21.87
N SER A 45 1.42 2.52 -22.29
CA SER A 45 0.52 3.31 -21.46
C SER A 45 -0.43 2.39 -20.69
N SER A 46 -0.58 2.65 -19.38
CA SER A 46 -1.45 1.94 -18.46
C SER A 46 -2.88 1.80 -19.01
N ALA A 47 -3.18 0.64 -19.58
CA ALA A 47 -4.55 0.18 -19.77
C ALA A 47 -5.21 -0.01 -18.39
N PRO A 48 -6.55 0.05 -18.28
CA PRO A 48 -7.24 -0.33 -17.04
C PRO A 48 -6.80 -1.74 -16.68
N GLY A 49 -6.03 -1.86 -15.59
CA GLY A 49 -5.41 -3.11 -15.19
C GLY A 49 -6.47 -4.18 -14.98
N ALA A 50 -6.16 -5.40 -15.40
CA ALA A 50 -6.92 -6.57 -14.97
C ALA A 50 -7.12 -6.52 -13.45
N PRO A 51 -8.25 -7.03 -12.92
CA PRO A 51 -8.46 -7.13 -11.48
C PRO A 51 -7.25 -7.77 -10.82
N LEU A 52 -6.91 -7.31 -9.61
CA LEU A 52 -5.80 -7.87 -8.86
C LEU A 52 -6.00 -9.39 -8.71
N ASP A 53 -4.90 -10.13 -8.74
CA ASP A 53 -4.96 -11.58 -8.53
C ASP A 53 -5.52 -11.89 -7.13
N GLN A 54 -6.13 -13.07 -7.00
CA GLN A 54 -6.85 -13.46 -5.78
C GLN A 54 -5.96 -13.40 -4.53
N SER A 55 -4.69 -13.79 -4.65
CA SER A 55 -3.75 -13.76 -3.52
C SER A 55 -3.51 -12.33 -3.03
N ARG A 56 -3.28 -11.39 -3.95
CA ARG A 56 -3.13 -9.97 -3.59
C ARG A 56 -4.41 -9.38 -3.01
N CYS A 57 -5.57 -9.80 -3.49
CA CYS A 57 -6.84 -9.38 -2.92
C CYS A 57 -7.06 -9.86 -1.49
N LEU A 58 -6.61 -11.08 -1.16
CA LEU A 58 -6.61 -11.57 0.21
C LEU A 58 -5.63 -10.78 1.08
N ASP A 59 -4.43 -10.47 0.59
CA ASP A 59 -3.45 -9.65 1.31
C ASP A 59 -4.03 -8.28 1.68
N ILE A 60 -4.77 -7.64 0.75
CA ILE A 60 -5.45 -6.36 0.98
C ILE A 60 -6.56 -6.50 2.02
N ALA A 61 -7.40 -7.53 1.94
CA ALA A 61 -8.46 -7.77 2.90
C ALA A 61 -7.89 -8.00 4.32
N PHE A 62 -6.88 -8.84 4.45
CA PHE A 62 -6.19 -9.07 5.72
C PHE A 62 -5.50 -7.81 6.24
N ALA A 63 -4.91 -6.99 5.37
CA ALA A 63 -4.32 -5.72 5.78
C ALA A 63 -5.39 -4.76 6.33
N LYS A 64 -6.58 -4.68 5.71
CA LYS A 64 -7.69 -3.90 6.26
C LYS A 64 -8.06 -4.40 7.65
N ASP A 65 -8.29 -5.70 7.81
CA ASP A 65 -8.71 -6.27 9.10
C ASP A 65 -7.65 -6.05 10.18
N ASN A 66 -6.38 -6.28 9.87
CA ASN A 66 -5.26 -6.00 10.77
C ASN A 66 -5.17 -4.52 11.14
N LEU A 67 -5.44 -3.61 10.20
CA LEU A 67 -5.52 -2.18 10.49
C LEU A 67 -6.68 -1.90 11.45
N MET A 68 -7.86 -2.49 11.23
CA MET A 68 -9.03 -2.28 12.08
C MET A 68 -8.82 -2.80 13.51
N VAL A 69 -8.13 -3.92 13.69
CA VAL A 69 -7.91 -4.54 15.02
C VAL A 69 -6.56 -4.19 15.65
N ALA A 70 -5.78 -3.32 15.01
CA ALA A 70 -4.49 -2.90 15.54
C ALA A 70 -4.65 -2.32 16.96
N THR A 71 -3.61 -2.47 17.77
CA THR A 71 -3.51 -1.83 19.11
C THR A 71 -2.12 -1.24 19.35
N GLN A 72 -1.23 -1.37 18.37
CA GLN A 72 0.16 -0.96 18.41
C GLN A 72 0.51 -0.20 17.13
N ALA A 73 1.31 0.86 17.25
CA ALA A 73 1.64 1.73 16.13
C ALA A 73 2.34 0.95 15.00
N ASP A 74 3.28 0.07 15.33
CA ASP A 74 3.98 -0.76 14.35
C ASP A 74 3.03 -1.70 13.58
N ALA A 75 2.05 -2.28 14.26
CA ALA A 75 1.08 -3.18 13.62
C ALA A 75 0.17 -2.40 12.67
N ALA A 76 -0.34 -1.24 13.11
CA ALA A 76 -1.18 -0.39 12.29
C ALA A 76 -0.41 0.12 11.06
N ARG A 77 0.85 0.55 11.24
CA ARG A 77 1.69 1.03 10.15
C ARG A 77 1.98 -0.07 9.12
N ARG A 78 2.34 -1.28 9.55
CA ARG A 78 2.57 -2.41 8.62
C ARG A 78 1.34 -2.77 7.80
N ALA A 79 0.15 -2.71 8.42
CA ALA A 79 -1.11 -2.93 7.74
C ALA A 79 -1.37 -1.83 6.71
N ALA A 80 -1.19 -0.58 7.10
CA ALA A 80 -1.33 0.58 6.22
C ALA A 80 -0.33 0.56 5.06
N ASP A 81 0.95 0.26 5.30
CA ASP A 81 1.99 0.11 4.26
C ASP A 81 1.60 -0.97 3.24
N THR A 82 0.89 -2.02 3.68
CA THR A 82 0.41 -3.07 2.78
C THR A 82 -0.71 -2.55 1.89
N LEU A 83 -1.66 -1.78 2.42
CA LEU A 83 -2.73 -1.15 1.64
C LEU A 83 -2.16 -0.10 0.67
N GLU A 84 -1.20 0.71 1.11
CA GLU A 84 -0.62 1.81 0.33
C GLU A 84 0.18 1.35 -0.90
N LYS A 85 0.75 0.13 -0.87
CA LYS A 85 1.41 -0.49 -2.03
C LYS A 85 0.50 -0.59 -3.26
N PHE A 86 -0.81 -0.55 -3.07
CA PHE A 86 -1.81 -0.63 -4.13
C PHE A 86 -2.28 0.75 -4.61
N SER A 87 -1.59 1.82 -4.21
CA SER A 87 -1.87 3.20 -4.60
C SER A 87 -3.34 3.62 -4.39
N PRO A 88 -3.87 3.51 -3.15
CA PRO A 88 -5.21 3.99 -2.84
C PRO A 88 -5.35 5.49 -3.18
N PRO A 89 -6.55 5.93 -3.61
CA PRO A 89 -6.80 7.35 -3.84
C PRO A 89 -6.72 8.15 -2.52
N ASP A 90 -6.50 9.46 -2.61
CA ASP A 90 -6.24 10.32 -1.44
C ASP A 90 -7.26 10.20 -0.30
N PRO A 91 -8.59 10.12 -0.54
CA PRO A 91 -9.55 9.91 0.55
C PRO A 91 -9.32 8.59 1.30
N VAL A 92 -8.99 7.52 0.59
CA VAL A 92 -8.74 6.21 1.18
C VAL A 92 -7.42 6.20 1.95
N LYS A 93 -6.38 6.87 1.45
CA LYS A 93 -5.14 7.09 2.20
C LYS A 93 -5.40 7.85 3.50
N ALA A 94 -6.21 8.91 3.47
CA ALA A 94 -6.58 9.66 4.67
C ALA A 94 -7.32 8.78 5.70
N ALA A 95 -8.25 7.92 5.24
CA ALA A 95 -8.92 6.95 6.11
C ALA A 95 -7.95 5.92 6.71
N ILE A 96 -6.98 5.44 5.93
CA ILE A 96 -5.93 4.53 6.41
C ILE A 96 -5.09 5.22 7.50
N GLU A 97 -4.61 6.43 7.25
CA GLU A 97 -3.81 7.21 8.21
C GLU A 97 -4.56 7.55 9.49
N HIS A 98 -5.88 7.76 9.39
CA HIS A 98 -6.74 7.93 10.55
C HIS A 98 -6.69 6.70 11.45
N PHE A 99 -6.84 5.49 10.90
CA PHE A 99 -6.74 4.26 11.67
C PHE A 99 -5.32 3.95 12.14
N VAL A 100 -4.28 4.40 11.44
CA VAL A 100 -2.92 4.34 11.98
C VAL A 100 -2.79 5.21 13.23
N THR A 101 -3.35 6.43 13.19
CA THR A 101 -3.29 7.39 14.29
C THR A 101 -4.12 6.93 15.49
N THR A 102 -5.31 6.38 15.25
CA THR A 102 -6.20 5.87 16.31
C THR A 102 -5.82 4.47 16.79
N LEU A 103 -4.79 3.85 16.19
CA LEU A 103 -4.38 2.47 16.42
C LEU A 103 -5.55 1.50 16.21
N GLY A 104 -6.12 1.50 15.02
CA GLY A 104 -7.29 0.72 14.62
C GLY A 104 -8.62 1.31 15.06
N ALA A 105 -9.70 0.60 14.72
CA ALA A 105 -11.06 1.03 14.98
C ALA A 105 -11.30 1.31 16.47
N LYS A 106 -11.92 2.45 16.78
CA LYS A 106 -12.29 2.84 18.15
C LYS A 106 -13.81 3.02 18.24
N PRO A 107 -14.50 2.39 19.21
CA PRO A 107 -15.95 2.56 19.35
C PRO A 107 -16.41 4.01 19.57
N THR A 108 -15.51 4.87 20.05
CA THR A 108 -15.76 6.30 20.33
C THR A 108 -15.33 7.21 19.17
N ASP A 109 -14.80 6.66 18.08
CA ASP A 109 -14.35 7.42 16.93
C ASP A 109 -15.55 7.79 16.04
N PRO A 110 -15.87 9.10 15.90
CA PRO A 110 -17.02 9.54 15.10
C PRO A 110 -16.85 9.23 13.61
N ASP A 111 -15.61 9.06 13.13
CA ASP A 111 -15.30 8.86 11.73
C ASP A 111 -15.11 7.37 11.36
N LEU A 112 -15.30 6.46 12.33
CA LEU A 112 -15.06 5.02 12.16
C LEU A 112 -15.76 4.45 10.93
N ASP A 113 -17.09 4.62 10.86
CA ASP A 113 -17.88 4.01 9.79
C ASP A 113 -17.53 4.64 8.43
N SER A 114 -17.41 5.96 8.37
CA SER A 114 -17.05 6.69 7.14
C SER A 114 -15.68 6.23 6.60
N ASN A 115 -14.66 6.20 7.45
CA ASN A 115 -13.32 5.81 7.06
C ASN A 115 -13.22 4.32 6.70
N ARG A 116 -13.89 3.43 7.47
CA ARG A 116 -13.95 2.00 7.15
C ARG A 116 -14.62 1.77 5.81
N ASP A 117 -15.72 2.46 5.54
CA ASP A 117 -16.49 2.27 4.31
C ASP A 117 -15.73 2.80 3.09
N GLN A 118 -14.98 3.90 3.22
CA GLN A 118 -14.06 4.35 2.16
C GLN A 118 -13.05 3.27 1.77
N ILE A 119 -12.38 2.66 2.76
CA ILE A 119 -11.42 1.59 2.51
C ILE A 119 -12.12 0.36 1.91
N THR A 120 -13.25 -0.05 2.49
CA THR A 120 -14.02 -1.22 2.03
C THR A 120 -14.50 -1.07 0.58
N ASN A 121 -15.04 0.11 0.23
CA ASN A 121 -15.54 0.38 -1.11
C ASN A 121 -14.41 0.42 -2.13
N TRP A 122 -13.25 0.96 -1.77
CA TRP A 122 -12.07 0.91 -2.63
C TRP A 122 -11.58 -0.53 -2.85
N ILE A 123 -11.51 -1.35 -1.79
CA ILE A 123 -11.10 -2.76 -1.92
C ILE A 123 -12.08 -3.51 -2.84
N LYS A 124 -13.39 -3.31 -2.71
CA LYS A 124 -14.39 -3.93 -3.61
C LYS A 124 -14.19 -3.55 -5.08
N GLN A 125 -13.69 -2.35 -5.38
CA GLN A 125 -13.42 -1.93 -6.76
C GLN A 125 -12.23 -2.66 -7.38
N ILE A 126 -11.15 -2.85 -6.61
CA ILE A 126 -9.91 -3.51 -7.09
C ILE A 126 -9.92 -5.03 -6.90
N CYS A 127 -10.79 -5.51 -6.01
CA CYS A 127 -10.94 -6.90 -5.58
C CYS A 127 -12.43 -7.28 -5.44
N PRO A 128 -13.17 -7.41 -6.55
CA PRO A 128 -14.62 -7.65 -6.53
C PRO A 128 -15.03 -9.02 -5.97
N ASN A 129 -14.10 -9.98 -5.89
CA ASN A 129 -14.37 -11.35 -5.47
C ASN A 129 -14.01 -11.63 -3.99
N VAL A 130 -13.52 -10.61 -3.26
CA VAL A 130 -13.34 -10.72 -1.81
C VAL A 130 -14.44 -9.93 -1.11
N ASN A 131 -14.84 -10.39 0.08
CA ASN A 131 -15.73 -9.64 0.95
C ASN A 131 -14.89 -9.06 2.09
N PRO A 132 -14.24 -7.91 1.86
CA PRO A 132 -13.27 -7.35 2.77
C PRO A 132 -13.96 -6.84 4.03
#